data_AF-A0A6L6JH16-F1
#
_entry.id   AF-A0A6L6JH16-F1
#
_cell.length_a   1.000
_cell.length_b   1.000
_cell.length_c   1.000
_cell.angle_alpha   90.00
_cell.angle_beta   90.00
_cell.angle_gamma   90.00
#
_symmetry.space_group_name_H-M   'P 1'
#
loop_
_entity.id
_entity.type
_entity.pdbx_description
1 polymer ?
#
loop_
_entity_poly.entity_id
_entity_poly.type
_entity_poly.pdbx_seq_one_letter_code
_entity_poly.pdbx_strand_id
1 'polypeptide(L)' 'MKTAQFNQQPSHTIHLAFSEDRLQALIAEGKLHAADFNCLDKPSKRTVWSMLLATAARKMS' A
#
# COMPACT_ATOMS: atom_id res chain seq x y z
N MET A 1 20.45 -14.38 -14.41
CA MET A 1 19.98 -13.41 -13.39
C MET A 1 18.71 -12.79 -13.93
N LYS A 2 17.55 -13.10 -13.34
CA LYS A 2 16.23 -12.76 -13.92
C LYS A 2 15.69 -11.56 -13.15
N THR A 3 15.87 -10.36 -13.71
CA THR A 3 15.44 -9.09 -13.11
C THR A 3 13.92 -9.03 -13.09
N ALA A 4 13.33 -8.95 -11.89
CA ALA A 4 11.91 -8.69 -11.72
C ALA A 4 11.61 -7.28 -12.25
N GLN A 5 10.91 -7.21 -13.39
CA GLN A 5 10.41 -5.96 -13.94
C GLN A 5 9.22 -5.50 -13.09
N PHE A 6 9.43 -4.42 -12.33
CA PHE A 6 8.35 -3.73 -11.65
C PHE A 6 7.49 -3.03 -12.70
N ASN A 7 6.31 -3.58 -12.93
CA ASN A 7 5.30 -3.05 -13.84
C ASN A 7 4.86 -1.66 -13.33
N GLN A 8 5.29 -0.59 -14.01
CA GLN A 8 4.84 0.79 -13.74
C GLN A 8 3.36 0.88 -14.13
N GLN A 9 2.49 0.58 -13.17
CA GLN A 9 1.05 0.71 -13.33
C GLN A 9 0.68 2.20 -13.16
N PRO A 10 -0.22 2.77 -13.98
CA PRO A 10 -0.60 4.18 -13.91
C PRO A 10 -1.03 4.52 -12.49
N SER A 11 -0.62 5.68 -11.99
CA SER A 11 -0.91 6.20 -10.65
C SER A 11 -2.40 6.04 -10.32
N HIS A 12 -2.75 4.94 -9.66
CA HIS A 12 -4.07 4.74 -9.10
C HIS A 12 -4.11 5.67 -7.90
N THR A 13 -4.49 6.91 -8.17
CA THR A 13 -4.63 7.97 -7.18
C THR A 13 -5.62 7.45 -6.17
N ILE A 14 -5.10 6.96 -5.04
CA ILE A 14 -5.95 6.58 -3.94
C ILE A 14 -6.54 7.91 -3.47
N HIS A 15 -7.87 8.07 -3.56
CA HIS A 15 -8.61 9.23 -3.04
C HIS A 15 -8.60 9.21 -1.50
N LEU A 16 -7.41 9.20 -0.91
CA LEU A 16 -7.19 9.45 0.50
C LEU A 16 -6.71 10.89 0.64
N ALA A 17 -7.06 11.54 1.74
CA ALA A 17 -6.60 12.91 2.05
C ALA A 17 -5.08 12.99 2.33
N PHE A 18 -4.34 11.89 2.13
CA PHE A 18 -2.93 11.75 2.43
C PHE A 18 -2.18 11.36 1.16
N SER A 19 -0.95 11.87 1.01
CA SER A 19 -0.04 11.38 -0.02
C SER A 19 0.34 9.91 0.21
N GLU A 20 0.75 9.24 -0.86
CA GLU A 20 1.17 7.83 -0.84
C GLU A 20 2.31 7.58 0.15
N ASP A 21 3.28 8.49 0.22
CA ASP A 21 4.39 8.42 1.18
C ASP A 21 3.91 8.46 2.63
N ARG A 22 2.92 9.32 2.91
CA ARG A 22 2.35 9.46 4.26
C ARG A 22 1.56 8.21 4.63
N LEU A 23 0.82 7.63 3.69
CA LEU A 23 0.11 6.38 3.86
C LEU A 23 1.08 5.23 4.17
N GLN A 24 2.17 5.12 3.41
CA GLN A 24 3.19 4.11 3.65
C GLN A 24 3.83 4.25 5.04
N ALA A 25 4.15 5.47 5.47
CA ALA A 25 4.69 5.72 6.81
C ALA A 25 3.70 5.31 7.91
N LEU A 26 2.42 5.66 7.77
CA LEU A 26 1.39 5.30 8.74
C LEU A 26 1.15 3.78 8.83
N ILE A 27 1.24 3.07 7.70
CA ILE A 27 1.18 1.61 7.65
C ILE A 27 2.42 0.99 8.33
N ALA A 28 3.62 1.52 8.07
CA ALA A 28 4.87 1.05 8.69
C ALA A 28 4.88 1.24 10.21
N GLU A 29 4.38 2.39 10.68
CA GLU A 29 4.20 2.73 12.09
C GLU A 29 3.10 1.90 12.78
N GLY A 30 2.28 1.16 12.01
CA GLY A 30 1.16 0.38 12.55
C GLY A 30 -0.02 1.23 13.03
N LYS A 31 -0.11 2.48 12.58
CA LYS A 31 -1.17 3.44 12.94
C LYS A 31 -2.43 3.28 12.09
N LEU A 32 -2.38 2.48 11.03
CA LEU A 32 -3.50 2.18 10.16
C LEU A 32 -3.77 0.68 10.16
N HIS A 33 -5.03 0.32 10.35
CA HIS A 33 -5.50 -1.05 10.37
C HIS A 33 -6.19 -1.40 9.05
N ALA A 34 -6.21 -2.70 8.69
CA ALA A 34 -6.85 -3.14 7.45
C ALA A 34 -8.33 -2.72 7.35
N ALA A 35 -9.01 -2.55 8.49
CA ALA A 35 -10.38 -2.07 8.59
C ALA A 35 -10.57 -0.62 8.11
N ASP A 36 -9.54 0.24 8.26
CA ASP A 36 -9.60 1.66 7.85
C ASP A 36 -9.73 1.81 6.33
N PHE A 37 -9.39 0.77 5.59
CA PHE A 37 -9.44 0.74 4.13
C PHE A 37 -10.71 0.07 3.58
N ASN A 38 -11.66 -0.30 4.43
CA ASN A 38 -12.86 -1.00 3.98
C ASN A 38 -13.79 -0.13 3.12
N CYS A 39 -13.73 1.20 3.26
CA CYS A 39 -14.49 2.16 2.45
C CYS A 39 -13.87 2.45 1.08
N LEU A 40 -12.65 1.95 0.80
CA LEU A 40 -11.99 2.21 -0.48
C LEU A 40 -12.58 1.38 -1.62
N ASP A 41 -12.52 1.93 -2.83
CA ASP A 41 -12.84 1.20 -4.05
C ASP A 41 -11.90 0.01 -4.26
N LYS A 42 -12.37 -1.02 -4.97
CA LYS A 42 -11.57 -2.20 -5.35
C LYS A 42 -10.14 -1.88 -5.85
N PRO A 43 -9.93 -0.94 -6.79
CA PRO A 43 -8.58 -0.58 -7.24
C PRO A 43 -7.71 -0.01 -6.12
N SER A 44 -8.24 0.91 -5.31
CA SER A 44 -7.51 1.55 -4.21
C SER A 44 -7.18 0.57 -3.08
N LYS A 45 -8.12 -0.33 -2.75
CA LYS A 45 -7.87 -1.44 -1.81
C LYS A 45 -6.65 -2.24 -2.25
N ARG A 46 -6.59 -2.66 -3.51
CA ARG A 46 -5.47 -3.48 -4.01
C ARG A 46 -4.12 -2.81 -3.74
N THR A 47 -3.99 -1.52 -4.03
CA THR A 47 -2.76 -0.77 -3.77
C THR A 47 -2.39 -0.76 -2.29
N VAL A 48 -3.35 -0.49 -1.41
CA VAL A 48 -3.12 -0.48 0.04
C VAL A 48 -2.75 -1.86 0.58
N TRP A 49 -3.43 -2.92 0.13
CA TRP A 49 -3.11 -4.30 0.50
C TRP A 49 -1.69 -4.70 0.06
N SER A 50 -1.25 -4.26 -1.13
CA SER A 50 0.13 -4.46 -1.56
C SER A 50 1.14 -3.75 -0.65
N MET A 51 0.84 -2.52 -0.20
CA MET A 51 1.70 -1.79 0.76
C MET A 51 1.74 -2.45 2.14
N LEU A 52 0.59 -2.92 2.64
CA LEU A 52 0.49 -3.69 3.87
C LEU A 52 1.31 -4.98 3.79
N LEU A 53 1.17 -5.73 2.70
CA LEU A 53 1.89 -6.98 2.49
C LEU A 53 3.40 -6.74 2.40
N ALA A 54 3.84 -5.74 1.64
CA ALA A 54 5.26 -5.38 1.55
C ALA A 54 5.83 -4.96 2.91
N THR A 55 5.05 -4.23 3.71
CA THR A 55 5.45 -3.83 5.06
C THR A 55 5.53 -5.02 6.01
N ALA A 56 4.57 -5.93 5.98
CA ALA A 56 4.60 -7.16 6.75
C ALA A 56 5.82 -8.02 6.38
N ALA A 57 6.09 -8.21 5.08
CA ALA A 57 7.25 -8.94 4.59
C ALA A 57 8.57 -8.35 5.12
N ARG A 58 8.72 -7.02 5.15
CA ARG A 58 9.90 -6.35 5.71
C ARG A 58 10.06 -6.50 7.23
N LYS A 59 8.98 -6.72 7.97
CA LYS A 59 9.01 -6.91 9.43
C LYS A 59 9.29 -8.37 9.83
N MET A 60 9.10 -9.31 8.91
CA MET A 60 9.35 -10.74 9.11
C MET A 60 10.73 -11.19 8.64
N SER A 61 11.52 -10.31 8.01
CA SER A 61 12.89 -10.55 7.54
C SER A 61 13.93 -10.11 8.55
#